data_AF-W2TIU5-F1
#
_entry.id   AF-W2TIU5-F1
#
_cell.length_a   1.000
_cell.length_b   1.000
_cell.length_c   1.000
_cell.angle_alpha   90.00
_cell.angle_beta   90.00
_cell.angle_gamma   90.00
#
_symmetry.space_group_name_H-M   'P 1'
#
loop_
_entity.id
_entity.type
_entity.pdbx_description
1 polymer ?
#
loop_
_entity_poly.entity_id
_entity_poly.type
_entity_poly.pdbx_seq_one_letter_code
_entity_poly.pdbx_strand_id
1 'polypeptide(L)'
;MACHCKDNHSEDGANGKPQDYTVLLLTFDTVGEFEEWSHEQCERSGTSFFKRSTYAKGSSYSLRCNRAGTYEKATTSNATSSKKDVISCSCFMNVHIADNDKVNIKGCLGHVGHDIEPALLRLNNTQELLRTLLEVMITPTQLEWLRKFSPRGIAVDDTHNVTRYNLKLATVSVADNKNRGLPAVSGTMTTLDVQRLFLEIKKLLPDFNPQQIVTDEAPCYYNGFRDRRRLAASSFRVQQSTKYHRWALKHYENRPEKVKRVAEKKWELQRKDVAD
;
A
#
# COMPACT_ATOMS: atom_id res chain seq x y z
N MET A 1 26.55 -14.32 -13.73
CA MET A 1 25.44 -13.36 -13.84
C MET A 1 25.80 -12.02 -13.22
N ALA A 2 25.99 -11.88 -11.90
CA ALA A 2 26.33 -10.59 -11.28
C ALA A 2 27.57 -9.90 -11.87
N CYS A 3 28.67 -10.63 -12.14
CA CYS A 3 29.85 -10.05 -12.81
C CYS A 3 29.52 -9.50 -14.20
N HIS A 4 28.76 -10.25 -15.01
CA HIS A 4 28.28 -9.79 -16.32
C HIS A 4 27.41 -8.52 -16.20
N CYS A 5 26.55 -8.43 -15.18
CA CYS A 5 25.72 -7.25 -14.92
C CYS A 5 26.57 -6.04 -14.51
N LYS A 6 27.63 -6.23 -13.72
CA LYS A 6 28.57 -5.17 -13.38
C LYS A 6 29.27 -4.60 -14.62
N ASP A 7 29.66 -5.47 -15.54
CA ASP A 7 30.45 -5.07 -16.71
C ASP A 7 29.60 -4.51 -17.86
N ASN A 8 28.34 -4.96 -18.00
CA ASN A 8 27.51 -4.67 -19.18
C ASN A 8 26.21 -3.91 -18.87
N HIS A 9 25.83 -3.77 -17.60
CA HIS A 9 24.52 -3.21 -17.19
C HIS A 9 24.64 -2.24 -16.00
N SER A 10 25.83 -1.66 -15.77
CA SER A 10 26.07 -0.72 -14.65
C SER A 10 25.22 0.55 -14.76
N GLU A 11 24.94 1.02 -15.97
CA GLU A 11 24.15 2.23 -16.25
C GLU A 11 22.66 1.93 -16.52
N ASP A 12 22.33 0.72 -16.97
CA ASP A 12 20.96 0.32 -17.37
C ASP A 12 20.18 -0.46 -16.30
N GLY A 13 20.66 -0.49 -15.05
CA GLY A 13 20.29 -1.44 -14.00
C GLY A 13 18.80 -1.67 -13.71
N ALA A 14 18.27 -1.08 -12.62
CA ALA A 14 16.86 -1.27 -12.24
C ALA A 14 15.97 -0.33 -13.07
N ASN A 15 15.71 -0.69 -14.33
CA ASN A 15 15.04 0.15 -15.34
C ASN A 15 15.77 1.49 -15.56
N GLY A 16 17.07 1.44 -15.85
CA GLY A 16 17.88 2.64 -16.12
C GLY A 16 18.36 3.39 -14.88
N LYS A 17 18.15 2.83 -13.68
CA LYS A 17 18.75 3.32 -12.44
C LYS A 17 20.03 2.54 -12.14
N PRO A 18 21.15 3.21 -11.83
CA PRO A 18 22.37 2.54 -11.40
C PRO A 18 22.13 1.62 -10.19
N GLN A 19 22.85 0.50 -10.15
CA GLN A 19 22.72 -0.52 -9.12
C GLN A 19 24.10 -1.04 -8.69
N ASP A 20 24.19 -1.56 -7.47
CA ASP A 20 25.39 -2.22 -6.98
C ASP A 20 25.34 -3.73 -7.21
N TYR A 21 26.16 -4.21 -8.16
CA TYR A 21 26.29 -5.62 -8.51
C TYR A 21 27.43 -6.33 -7.77
N THR A 22 27.95 -5.74 -6.69
CA THR A 22 29.01 -6.36 -5.88
C THR A 22 28.54 -7.71 -5.34
N VAL A 23 29.36 -8.74 -5.58
CA VAL A 23 29.11 -10.08 -5.05
C VAL A 23 29.55 -10.11 -3.60
N LEU A 24 28.58 -10.33 -2.72
CA LEU A 24 28.77 -10.48 -1.29
C LEU A 24 29.21 -11.92 -0.99
N LEU A 25 30.22 -12.05 -0.14
CA LEU A 25 30.71 -13.30 0.44
C LEU A 25 30.83 -13.05 1.95
N LEU A 26 29.86 -13.55 2.72
CA LEU A 26 29.79 -13.30 4.17
C LEU A 26 29.59 -14.62 4.91
N THR A 27 30.02 -14.63 6.17
CA THR A 27 29.82 -15.74 7.10
C THR A 27 29.21 -15.20 8.38
N PHE A 28 28.21 -15.89 8.89
CA PHE A 28 27.53 -15.59 10.15
C PHE A 28 27.71 -16.78 11.10
N ASP A 29 27.73 -16.50 12.40
CA ASP A 29 27.91 -17.55 13.40
C ASP A 29 26.60 -18.31 13.66
N THR A 30 25.45 -17.66 13.40
CA THR A 30 24.13 -18.29 13.55
C THR A 30 23.17 -17.96 12.40
N VAL A 31 22.12 -18.77 12.26
CA VAL A 31 21.01 -18.50 11.34
C VAL A 31 20.26 -17.22 11.72
N GLY A 32 20.11 -16.93 13.01
CA GLY A 32 19.43 -15.72 13.48
C GLY A 32 20.12 -14.43 13.03
N GLU A 33 21.45 -14.37 13.19
CA GLU A 33 22.26 -13.23 12.70
C GLU A 33 22.12 -13.03 11.18
N PHE A 34 22.16 -14.13 10.43
CA PHE A 34 21.94 -14.09 8.99
C PHE A 34 20.54 -13.56 8.64
N GLU A 35 19.50 -14.01 9.33
CA GLU A 35 18.12 -13.59 9.08
C GLU A 35 17.90 -12.11 9.37
N GLU A 36 18.46 -11.60 10.47
CA GLU A 36 18.43 -10.16 10.81
C GLU A 36 19.15 -9.32 9.76
N TRP A 37 20.38 -9.70 9.40
CA TRP A 37 21.15 -9.03 8.37
C TRP A 37 20.44 -9.06 7.01
N SER A 38 19.92 -10.23 6.62
CA SER A 38 19.21 -10.43 5.35
C SER A 38 17.97 -9.55 5.27
N HIS A 39 17.23 -9.42 6.38
CA HIS A 39 16.11 -8.52 6.49
C HIS A 39 16.53 -7.04 6.31
N GLU A 40 17.56 -6.58 7.03
CA GLU A 40 18.08 -5.22 6.88
C GLU A 40 18.49 -4.92 5.43
N GLN A 41 19.19 -5.86 4.78
CA GLN A 41 19.57 -5.72 3.38
C GLN A 41 18.36 -5.66 2.45
N CYS A 42 17.32 -6.46 2.70
CA CYS A 42 16.06 -6.38 1.95
C CYS A 42 15.43 -5.00 2.09
N GLU A 43 15.35 -4.44 3.31
CA GLU A 43 14.78 -3.11 3.52
C GLU A 43 15.59 -2.00 2.85
N ARG A 44 16.92 -2.07 2.95
CA ARG A 44 17.83 -1.07 2.39
C ARG A 44 17.80 -1.07 0.86
N SER A 45 17.74 -2.26 0.26
CA SER A 45 17.75 -2.42 -1.20
C SER A 45 16.36 -2.41 -1.83
N GLY A 46 15.27 -2.47 -1.04
CA GLY A 46 13.92 -2.69 -1.55
C GLY A 46 13.72 -4.10 -2.13
N THR A 47 14.62 -5.03 -1.85
CA THR A 47 14.59 -6.40 -2.36
C THR A 47 13.61 -7.26 -1.58
N SER A 48 12.84 -8.08 -2.28
CA SER A 48 11.98 -9.09 -1.69
C SER A 48 12.40 -10.46 -2.26
N PHE A 49 12.86 -11.37 -1.39
CA PHE A 49 13.32 -12.71 -1.79
C PHE A 49 12.23 -13.77 -1.61
N PHE A 50 12.27 -14.81 -2.45
CA PHE A 50 11.64 -16.11 -2.17
C PHE A 50 12.66 -17.24 -2.20
N LYS A 51 12.39 -18.27 -1.41
CA LYS A 51 13.14 -19.53 -1.41
C LYS A 51 12.75 -20.36 -2.64
N ARG A 52 13.69 -20.58 -3.56
CA ARG A 52 13.46 -21.28 -4.84
C ARG A 52 13.74 -22.78 -4.73
N SER A 53 14.78 -23.17 -4.01
CA SER A 53 15.22 -24.56 -3.93
C SER A 53 15.99 -24.81 -2.64
N THR A 54 15.85 -26.03 -2.13
CA THR A 54 16.61 -26.57 -1.00
C THR A 54 17.46 -27.72 -1.53
N TYR A 55 18.77 -27.69 -1.29
CA TYR A 55 19.73 -28.71 -1.67
C TYR A 55 20.24 -29.42 -0.41
N ALA A 56 20.74 -30.65 -0.56
CA ALA A 56 21.44 -31.42 0.47
C ALA A 56 20.73 -31.45 1.85
N LYS A 57 19.67 -32.26 2.00
CA LYS A 57 18.95 -32.50 3.27
C LYS A 57 18.51 -31.23 4.06
N GLY A 58 18.48 -30.05 3.45
CA GLY A 58 18.11 -28.79 4.14
C GLY A 58 19.26 -27.83 4.42
N SER A 59 20.51 -28.28 4.29
CA SER A 59 21.72 -27.49 4.65
C SER A 59 22.00 -26.33 3.71
N SER A 60 21.52 -26.37 2.46
CA SER A 60 21.75 -25.29 1.50
C SER A 60 20.47 -24.88 0.81
N TYR A 61 20.29 -23.58 0.57
CA TYR A 61 19.15 -23.10 -0.19
C TYR A 61 19.43 -21.82 -0.96
N SER A 62 18.60 -21.58 -1.97
CA SER A 62 18.74 -20.45 -2.88
C SER A 62 17.55 -19.50 -2.73
N LEU A 63 17.85 -18.24 -2.40
CA LEU A 63 16.94 -17.11 -2.43
C LEU A 63 17.06 -16.36 -3.77
N ARG A 64 15.93 -16.00 -4.36
CA ARG A 64 15.85 -15.23 -5.62
C ARG A 64 14.86 -14.09 -5.49
N CYS A 65 15.11 -12.98 -6.18
CA CYS A 65 14.18 -11.85 -6.20
C CYS A 65 12.77 -12.31 -6.62
N ASN A 66 11.73 -11.84 -5.94
CA ASN A 66 10.32 -12.18 -6.19
C ASN A 66 9.83 -11.84 -7.60
N ARG A 67 10.51 -10.93 -8.31
CA ARG A 67 10.23 -10.57 -9.70
C ARG A 67 10.93 -11.48 -10.71
N ALA A 68 11.86 -12.33 -10.26
CA ALA A 68 12.63 -13.23 -11.10
C ALA A 68 11.90 -14.56 -11.38
N GLY A 69 12.01 -15.02 -12.63
CA GLY A 69 11.61 -16.36 -13.06
C GLY A 69 10.35 -16.37 -13.93
N THR A 70 10.19 -17.44 -14.69
CA THR A 70 9.04 -17.67 -15.56
C THR A 70 7.79 -18.03 -14.76
N TYR A 71 6.67 -17.37 -15.05
CA TYR A 71 5.34 -17.78 -14.61
C TYR A 71 4.60 -18.39 -15.79
N GLU A 72 4.30 -19.68 -15.72
CA GLU A 72 3.39 -20.31 -16.66
C GLU A 72 1.96 -20.04 -16.19
N LYS A 73 1.19 -19.28 -16.97
CA LYS A 73 -0.22 -19.04 -16.69
C LYS A 73 -0.99 -20.35 -16.89
N ALA A 74 -1.65 -20.84 -15.85
CA ALA A 74 -2.55 -21.99 -15.95
C ALA A 74 -3.84 -21.69 -16.73
N THR A 75 -4.13 -20.41 -17.01
CA THR A 75 -5.36 -19.97 -17.70
C THR A 75 -5.04 -18.99 -18.82
N THR A 76 -5.60 -19.26 -20.00
CA THR A 76 -5.37 -18.52 -21.25
C THR A 76 -6.21 -17.24 -21.38
N SER A 77 -7.20 -17.02 -20.51
CA SER A 77 -8.28 -16.05 -20.77
C SER A 77 -8.25 -14.74 -19.98
N ASN A 78 -7.29 -14.52 -19.07
CA ASN A 78 -7.19 -13.24 -18.35
C ASN A 78 -5.90 -12.48 -18.71
N ALA A 79 -6.10 -11.35 -19.41
CA ALA A 79 -5.08 -10.43 -19.89
C ALA A 79 -4.48 -9.54 -18.78
N THR A 80 -4.34 -10.04 -17.55
CA THR A 80 -3.47 -9.42 -16.57
C THR A 80 -2.06 -9.94 -16.81
N SER A 81 -1.14 -9.09 -17.27
CA SER A 81 0.29 -9.43 -17.26
C SER A 81 0.66 -9.89 -15.84
N SER A 82 1.35 -11.01 -15.74
CA SER A 82 1.79 -11.52 -14.43
C SER A 82 2.90 -10.61 -13.94
N LYS A 83 2.86 -10.14 -12.69
CA LYS A 83 3.89 -9.27 -12.08
C LYS A 83 5.33 -9.84 -12.14
N LYS A 84 5.50 -11.12 -12.50
CA LYS A 84 6.79 -11.70 -12.86
C LYS A 84 7.07 -11.41 -14.34
N ASP A 85 7.56 -10.21 -14.58
CA ASP A 85 7.84 -9.72 -15.94
C ASP A 85 9.30 -9.98 -16.37
N VAL A 86 10.16 -10.51 -15.47
CA VAL A 86 11.60 -10.66 -15.72
C VAL A 86 12.07 -12.10 -15.59
N ILE A 87 12.46 -12.68 -16.72
CA ILE A 87 13.01 -14.05 -16.80
C ILE A 87 14.30 -14.15 -15.98
N SER A 88 15.14 -13.13 -16.01
CA SER A 88 16.46 -13.11 -15.37
C SER A 88 16.73 -11.82 -14.59
N CYS A 89 16.52 -11.85 -13.27
CA CYS A 89 17.04 -10.82 -12.37
C CYS A 89 18.43 -11.23 -11.85
N SER A 90 19.35 -10.28 -11.73
CA SER A 90 20.67 -10.45 -11.15
C SER A 90 20.68 -10.56 -9.62
N CYS A 91 19.58 -10.22 -8.96
CA CYS A 91 19.47 -10.22 -7.50
C CYS A 91 19.22 -11.63 -6.95
N PHE A 92 20.17 -12.14 -6.16
CA PHE A 92 20.16 -13.50 -5.66
C PHE A 92 20.95 -13.65 -4.36
N MET A 93 20.65 -14.71 -3.60
CA MET A 93 21.47 -15.12 -2.46
C MET A 93 21.46 -16.64 -2.35
N ASN A 94 22.64 -17.24 -2.27
CA ASN A 94 22.81 -18.66 -1.98
C ASN A 94 23.31 -18.78 -0.55
N VAL A 95 22.63 -19.60 0.24
CA VAL A 95 22.87 -19.79 1.66
C VAL A 95 23.30 -21.23 1.89
N HIS A 96 24.38 -21.42 2.62
CA HIS A 96 24.91 -22.72 3.02
C HIS A 96 25.11 -22.72 4.54
N ILE A 97 24.33 -23.53 5.23
CA ILE A 97 24.45 -23.82 6.66
C ILE A 97 25.41 -25.00 6.81
N ALA A 98 26.54 -24.76 7.46
CA ALA A 98 27.51 -25.80 7.79
C ALA A 98 27.07 -26.61 9.02
N ASP A 99 27.69 -27.76 9.25
CA ASP A 99 27.34 -28.66 10.36
C ASP A 99 27.58 -28.04 11.76
N ASN A 100 28.35 -26.96 11.83
CA ASN A 100 28.59 -26.17 13.05
C ASN A 100 27.63 -24.97 13.18
N ASP A 101 26.49 -25.00 12.50
CA ASP A 101 25.48 -23.94 12.42
C ASP A 101 25.93 -22.60 11.83
N LYS A 102 27.19 -22.49 11.38
CA LYS A 102 27.67 -21.29 10.68
C LYS A 102 27.02 -21.17 9.32
N VAL A 103 26.63 -19.96 8.97
CA VAL A 103 25.93 -19.65 7.73
C VAL A 103 26.88 -18.93 6.78
N ASN A 104 27.22 -19.57 5.66
CA ASN A 104 27.99 -18.97 4.59
C ASN A 104 27.04 -18.51 3.49
N ILE A 105 27.19 -17.28 3.05
CA ILE A 105 26.37 -16.73 1.98
C ILE A 105 27.20 -16.25 0.81
N LYS A 106 26.63 -16.40 -0.38
CA LYS A 106 27.11 -15.79 -1.62
C LYS A 106 25.93 -15.17 -2.36
N GLY A 107 25.95 -13.86 -2.57
CA GLY A 107 24.81 -13.16 -3.16
C GLY A 107 25.15 -11.86 -3.86
N CYS A 108 24.14 -11.25 -4.48
CA CYS A 108 24.17 -9.92 -5.09
C CYS A 108 22.80 -9.29 -4.89
N LEU A 109 22.75 -8.02 -4.48
CA LEU A 109 21.50 -7.29 -4.24
C LEU A 109 21.09 -6.39 -5.42
N GLY A 110 22.00 -6.12 -6.37
CA GLY A 110 21.68 -5.32 -7.56
C GLY A 110 20.65 -6.00 -8.46
N HIS A 111 19.68 -5.22 -8.94
CA HIS A 111 18.61 -5.66 -9.83
C HIS A 111 18.89 -5.29 -11.30
N VAL A 112 18.41 -6.12 -12.22
CA VAL A 112 18.40 -5.83 -13.67
C VAL A 112 17.04 -6.20 -14.23
N GLY A 113 16.52 -5.35 -15.12
CA GLY A 113 15.34 -5.63 -15.94
C GLY A 113 13.99 -5.34 -15.29
N HIS A 114 13.96 -4.83 -14.06
CA HIS A 114 12.74 -4.31 -13.44
C HIS A 114 13.04 -3.22 -12.40
N ASP A 115 12.02 -2.40 -12.12
CA ASP A 115 12.02 -1.47 -11.01
C ASP A 115 12.03 -2.18 -9.66
N ILE A 116 12.69 -1.57 -8.70
CA ILE A 116 12.59 -1.91 -7.29
C ILE A 116 11.30 -1.27 -6.76
N GLU A 117 10.41 -2.09 -6.21
CA GLU A 117 9.17 -1.65 -5.60
C GLU A 117 9.19 -1.93 -4.10
N PRO A 118 9.57 -0.96 -3.26
CA PRO A 118 9.57 -1.11 -1.80
C PRO A 118 8.22 -1.53 -1.22
N ALA A 119 7.12 -1.23 -1.91
CA ALA A 119 5.77 -1.67 -1.58
C ALA A 119 5.60 -3.21 -1.52
N LEU A 120 6.52 -3.99 -2.11
CA LEU A 120 6.53 -5.45 -2.09
C LEU A 120 7.45 -6.06 -1.02
N LEU A 121 8.06 -5.23 -0.18
CA LEU A 121 8.79 -5.70 0.98
C LEU A 121 7.83 -6.44 1.92
N ARG A 122 8.26 -7.63 2.35
CA ARG A 122 7.54 -8.37 3.39
C ARG A 122 7.80 -7.68 4.72
N LEU A 123 6.74 -7.39 5.46
CA LEU A 123 6.85 -6.89 6.82
C LEU A 123 7.38 -8.02 7.72
N ASN A 124 8.29 -7.71 8.64
CA ASN A 124 8.71 -8.66 9.66
C ASN A 124 7.66 -8.78 10.78
N ASN A 125 7.85 -9.73 11.70
CA ASN A 125 6.92 -9.94 12.81
C ASN A 125 6.72 -8.68 13.65
N THR A 126 7.77 -7.90 13.91
CA THR A 126 7.66 -6.63 14.65
C THR A 126 6.86 -5.58 13.89
N GLN A 127 6.99 -5.51 12.57
CA GLN A 127 6.26 -4.60 11.70
C GLN A 127 4.81 -5.04 11.49
N GLU A 128 4.56 -6.34 11.41
CA GLU A 128 3.21 -6.90 11.45
C GLU A 128 2.58 -6.65 12.82
N LEU A 129 3.35 -6.77 13.91
CA LEU A 129 2.92 -6.39 15.25
C LEU A 129 2.64 -4.88 15.33
N LEU A 130 3.51 -4.02 14.81
CA LEU A 130 3.28 -2.57 14.74
C LEU A 130 2.07 -2.24 13.87
N ARG A 131 1.86 -2.95 12.76
CA ARG A 131 0.66 -2.84 11.93
C ARG A 131 -0.59 -3.22 12.72
N THR A 132 -0.52 -4.22 13.60
CA THR A 132 -1.62 -4.55 14.51
C THR A 132 -1.74 -3.60 15.71
N LEU A 133 -0.65 -2.98 16.17
CA LEU A 133 -0.60 -2.04 17.30
C LEU A 133 -0.96 -0.60 16.92
N LEU A 134 -0.84 -0.23 15.64
CA LEU A 134 -1.31 1.04 15.04
C LEU A 134 -2.84 1.07 14.92
N GLU A 135 -3.53 0.64 15.98
CA GLU A 135 -4.96 0.38 15.95
C GLU A 135 -5.75 1.69 15.79
N VAL A 136 -5.48 2.73 16.57
CA VAL A 136 -5.90 4.12 16.32
C VAL A 136 -5.03 5.08 17.14
N MET A 137 -4.45 6.11 16.53
CA MET A 137 -3.80 7.19 17.28
C MET A 137 -4.73 8.42 17.36
N ILE A 138 -5.25 8.71 18.56
CA ILE A 138 -6.01 9.93 18.90
C ILE A 138 -5.37 10.60 20.11
N THR A 139 -4.79 11.77 19.91
CA THR A 139 -4.25 12.62 20.97
C THR A 139 -5.37 13.32 21.75
N PRO A 140 -5.12 13.79 22.99
CA PRO A 140 -6.11 14.54 23.77
C PRO A 140 -6.69 15.75 23.01
N THR A 141 -5.86 16.49 22.28
CA THR A 141 -6.30 17.62 21.46
C THR A 141 -7.21 17.16 20.30
N GLN A 142 -6.87 16.06 19.63
CA GLN A 142 -7.74 15.46 18.60
C GLN A 142 -9.09 15.03 19.18
N LEU A 143 -9.11 14.45 20.37
CA LEU A 143 -10.34 14.04 21.05
C LEU A 143 -11.22 15.24 21.41
N GLU A 144 -10.63 16.34 21.89
CA GLU A 144 -11.35 17.57 22.18
C GLU A 144 -11.97 18.18 20.91
N TRP A 145 -11.22 18.16 19.80
CA TRP A 145 -11.70 18.63 18.51
C TRP A 145 -12.83 17.77 17.96
N LEU A 146 -12.69 16.44 18.04
CA LEU A 146 -13.76 15.51 17.67
C LEU A 146 -15.02 15.81 18.49
N ARG A 147 -14.90 15.97 19.81
CA ARG A 147 -16.04 16.30 20.69
C ARG A 147 -16.73 17.61 20.27
N LYS A 148 -15.95 18.64 19.94
CA LYS A 148 -16.47 19.98 19.65
C LYS A 148 -17.03 20.12 18.24
N PHE A 149 -16.41 19.50 17.24
CA PHE A 149 -16.67 19.81 15.82
C PHE A 149 -17.28 18.63 15.04
N SER A 150 -17.09 17.37 15.48
CA SER A 150 -17.65 16.21 14.76
C SER A 150 -19.18 16.20 14.64
N PRO A 151 -20.00 16.80 15.54
CA PRO A 151 -21.45 16.80 15.36
C PRO A 151 -21.91 17.41 14.03
N ARG A 152 -21.18 18.41 13.51
CA ARG A 152 -21.46 19.03 12.19
C ARG A 152 -21.11 18.08 11.05
N GLY A 153 -19.99 17.38 11.20
CA GLY A 153 -19.55 16.34 10.29
C GLY A 153 -18.05 16.07 10.42
N ILE A 154 -17.62 15.00 9.76
CA ILE A 154 -16.23 14.58 9.65
C ILE A 154 -15.86 14.36 8.18
N ALA A 155 -14.58 14.41 7.86
CA ALA A 155 -14.02 13.91 6.61
C ALA A 155 -13.06 12.76 6.91
N VAL A 156 -13.10 11.71 6.10
CA VAL A 156 -12.20 10.55 6.19
C VAL A 156 -11.50 10.39 4.85
N ASP A 157 -10.17 10.33 4.88
CA ASP A 157 -9.35 10.27 3.67
C ASP A 157 -8.24 9.24 3.85
N ASP A 158 -7.90 8.48 2.80
CA ASP A 158 -6.71 7.64 2.82
C ASP A 158 -5.51 8.38 2.26
N THR A 159 -4.41 8.30 2.99
CA THR A 159 -3.15 8.80 2.45
C THR A 159 -2.54 7.74 1.55
N HIS A 160 -2.21 8.09 0.31
CA HIS A 160 -1.40 7.24 -0.55
C HIS A 160 0.10 7.49 -0.32
N ASN A 161 0.91 6.42 -0.33
CA ASN A 161 2.38 6.49 -0.38
C ASN A 161 3.07 7.25 0.77
N VAL A 162 2.49 7.28 1.98
CA VAL A 162 3.09 8.00 3.13
C VAL A 162 4.36 7.33 3.65
N THR A 163 4.51 6.03 3.40
CA THR A 163 5.71 5.28 3.77
C THR A 163 6.25 4.51 2.56
N ARG A 164 7.50 4.06 2.64
CA ARG A 164 8.09 3.11 1.67
C ARG A 164 7.32 1.79 1.57
N TYR A 165 6.50 1.47 2.57
CA TYR A 165 5.65 0.29 2.60
C TYR A 165 4.28 0.62 2.00
N ASN A 166 3.58 -0.41 1.50
CA ASN A 166 2.20 -0.29 1.03
C ASN A 166 1.20 -0.18 2.19
N LEU A 167 1.52 0.62 3.20
CA LEU A 167 0.66 0.99 4.30
C LEU A 167 -0.17 2.19 3.87
N LYS A 168 -1.49 2.06 4.02
CA LYS A 168 -2.42 3.16 3.79
C LYS A 168 -2.91 3.67 5.14
N LEU A 169 -2.86 4.97 5.32
CA LEU A 169 -3.31 5.63 6.55
C LEU A 169 -4.73 6.13 6.35
N ALA A 170 -5.67 5.71 7.18
CA ALA A 170 -6.95 6.39 7.30
C ALA A 170 -6.76 7.64 8.15
N THR A 171 -7.22 8.80 7.68
CA THR A 171 -7.21 10.04 8.44
C THR A 171 -8.62 10.55 8.67
N VAL A 172 -9.05 10.70 9.93
CA VAL A 172 -10.33 11.37 10.27
C VAL A 172 -10.04 12.81 10.63
N SER A 173 -10.69 13.75 9.95
CA SER A 173 -10.56 15.18 10.20
C SER A 173 -11.92 15.82 10.45
N VAL A 174 -11.91 16.89 11.26
CA VAL A 174 -13.07 17.76 11.52
C VAL A 174 -12.72 19.18 11.11
N ALA A 175 -13.66 19.91 10.53
CA ALA A 175 -13.48 21.32 10.22
C ALA A 175 -13.81 22.17 11.44
N ASP A 176 -12.83 22.90 11.98
CA ASP A 176 -13.10 23.94 12.98
C ASP A 176 -13.83 25.15 12.36
N ASN A 177 -14.16 26.16 13.17
CA ASN A 177 -14.79 27.39 12.67
C ASN A 177 -13.88 28.23 11.73
N LYS A 178 -12.63 27.81 11.53
CA LYS A 178 -11.65 28.38 10.61
C LYS A 178 -11.26 27.38 9.49
N ASN A 179 -12.03 26.30 9.31
CA ASN A 179 -11.81 25.23 8.33
C ASN A 179 -10.46 24.49 8.45
N ARG A 180 -9.86 24.44 9.64
CA ARG A 180 -8.65 23.63 9.88
C ARG A 180 -9.05 22.21 10.25
N GLY A 181 -8.37 21.23 9.66
CA GLY A 181 -8.53 19.80 9.95
C GLY A 181 -7.42 19.28 10.86
N LEU A 182 -7.75 18.32 11.74
CA LEU A 182 -6.77 17.62 12.57
C LEU A 182 -6.95 16.10 12.38
N PRO A 183 -5.94 15.37 11.88
CA PRO A 183 -6.10 13.99 11.44
C PRO A 183 -6.01 13.01 12.62
N ALA A 184 -6.91 12.03 12.73
CA ALA A 184 -6.75 10.82 13.55
C ALA A 184 -6.45 9.62 12.65
N VAL A 185 -5.52 8.75 13.06
CA VAL A 185 -4.79 7.85 12.17
C VAL A 185 -5.12 6.36 12.39
N SER A 186 -5.30 5.57 11.31
CA SER A 186 -5.35 4.08 11.34
C SER A 186 -4.48 3.45 10.23
N GLY A 187 -3.78 2.34 10.50
CA GLY A 187 -2.69 1.80 9.66
C GLY A 187 -3.09 0.89 8.48
N THR A 188 -4.37 0.58 8.28
CA THR A 188 -4.85 -0.27 7.16
C THR A 188 -6.23 0.17 6.63
N MET A 189 -6.55 -0.26 5.40
CA MET A 189 -7.65 0.29 4.56
C MET A 189 -8.71 -0.73 4.18
N THR A 190 -8.96 -1.75 5.01
CA THR A 190 -10.11 -2.65 4.81
C THR A 190 -11.38 -2.09 5.48
N THR A 191 -12.54 -2.62 5.08
CA THR A 191 -13.82 -2.34 5.75
C THR A 191 -13.75 -2.58 7.26
N LEU A 192 -13.04 -3.64 7.68
CA LEU A 192 -12.89 -4.00 9.09
C LEU A 192 -12.04 -2.97 9.84
N ASP A 193 -10.99 -2.46 9.20
CA ASP A 193 -10.07 -1.50 9.82
C ASP A 193 -10.76 -0.15 10.02
N VAL A 194 -11.51 0.31 9.01
CA VAL A 194 -12.35 1.51 9.13
C VAL A 194 -13.42 1.34 10.22
N GLN A 195 -14.03 0.15 10.30
CA GLN A 195 -14.99 -0.14 11.36
C GLN A 195 -14.35 -0.05 12.75
N ARG A 196 -13.16 -0.65 12.93
CA ARG A 196 -12.39 -0.57 14.18
C ARG A 196 -12.06 0.86 14.54
N LEU A 197 -11.63 1.68 13.56
CA LEU A 197 -11.37 3.10 13.75
C LEU A 197 -12.55 3.83 14.38
N PHE A 198 -13.77 3.64 13.84
CA PHE A 198 -14.97 4.25 14.40
C PHE A 198 -15.36 3.68 15.77
N LEU A 199 -15.11 2.39 16.02
CA LEU A 199 -15.35 1.80 17.34
C LEU A 199 -14.41 2.38 18.40
N GLU A 200 -13.13 2.58 18.11
CA GLU A 200 -12.20 3.24 19.04
C GLU A 200 -12.58 4.71 19.30
N ILE A 201 -12.99 5.44 18.26
CA ILE A 201 -13.53 6.80 18.43
C ILE A 201 -14.74 6.76 19.36
N LYS A 202 -15.68 5.82 19.21
CA LYS A 202 -16.84 5.68 20.11
C LYS A 202 -16.48 5.26 21.52
N LYS A 203 -15.44 4.44 21.72
CA LYS A 203 -14.95 4.10 23.07
C LYS A 203 -14.44 5.36 23.79
N LEU A 204 -13.73 6.23 23.09
CA LEU A 204 -13.19 7.48 23.63
C LEU A 204 -14.25 8.60 23.71
N LEU A 205 -15.22 8.59 22.81
CA LEU A 205 -16.30 9.57 22.69
C LEU A 205 -17.64 8.85 22.44
N PRO A 206 -18.32 8.37 23.49
CA PRO A 206 -19.56 7.59 23.36
C PRO A 206 -20.68 8.30 22.58
N ASP A 207 -20.74 9.63 22.70
CA ASP A 207 -21.72 10.49 22.03
C ASP A 207 -21.32 10.86 20.59
N PHE A 208 -20.27 10.23 20.04
CA PHE A 208 -19.83 10.47 18.67
C PHE A 208 -20.92 10.08 17.67
N ASN A 209 -21.57 11.11 17.10
CA ASN A 209 -22.69 10.97 16.17
C ASN A 209 -22.67 12.11 15.14
N PRO A 210 -21.71 12.11 14.19
CA PRO A 210 -21.62 13.15 13.17
C PRO A 210 -22.88 13.20 12.30
N GLN A 211 -23.35 14.40 11.96
CA GLN A 211 -24.46 14.58 11.03
C GLN A 211 -24.07 14.29 9.58
N GLN A 212 -22.80 14.49 9.23
CA GLN A 212 -22.28 14.34 7.88
C GLN A 212 -20.93 13.63 7.90
N ILE A 213 -20.68 12.79 6.89
CA ILE A 213 -19.40 12.14 6.69
C ILE A 213 -19.03 12.32 5.24
N VAL A 214 -17.83 12.83 4.99
CA VAL A 214 -17.26 13.00 3.66
C VAL A 214 -16.12 12.00 3.52
N THR A 215 -16.12 11.19 2.47
CA THR A 215 -15.03 10.23 2.20
C THR A 215 -14.68 10.26 0.72
N ASP A 216 -13.51 9.75 0.37
CA ASP A 216 -13.17 9.38 -1.00
C ASP A 216 -14.04 8.21 -1.50
N GLU A 217 -13.89 7.86 -2.79
CA GLU A 217 -14.69 6.82 -3.45
C GLU A 217 -14.22 5.39 -3.14
N ALA A 218 -13.85 5.09 -1.89
CA ALA A 218 -13.55 3.72 -1.47
C ALA A 218 -14.74 3.08 -0.72
N PRO A 219 -15.34 1.97 -1.22
CA PRO A 219 -16.46 1.30 -0.57
C PRO A 219 -16.20 0.82 0.86
N CYS A 220 -14.93 0.62 1.23
CA CYS A 220 -14.54 0.22 2.58
C CYS A 220 -14.95 1.26 3.63
N TYR A 221 -14.91 2.56 3.32
CA TYR A 221 -15.32 3.60 4.25
C TYR A 221 -16.81 3.56 4.56
N TYR A 222 -17.62 3.46 3.50
CA TYR A 222 -19.07 3.36 3.64
C TYR A 222 -19.46 2.10 4.40
N ASN A 223 -18.90 0.96 4.01
CA ASN A 223 -19.23 -0.30 4.63
C ASN A 223 -18.75 -0.34 6.09
N GLY A 224 -17.55 0.17 6.39
CA GLY A 224 -17.01 0.17 7.75
C GLY A 224 -17.81 1.06 8.70
N PHE A 225 -18.29 2.20 8.22
CA PHE A 225 -19.15 3.09 9.00
C PHE A 225 -20.58 2.56 9.16
N ARG A 226 -21.17 2.00 8.09
CA ARG A 226 -22.56 1.50 8.11
C ARG A 226 -22.69 0.16 8.82
N ASP A 227 -21.64 -0.66 8.79
CA ASP A 227 -21.71 -2.00 9.33
C ASP A 227 -21.80 -1.95 10.87
N ARG A 228 -22.89 -2.56 11.35
CA ARG A 228 -23.58 -2.36 12.63
C ARG A 228 -24.38 -1.07 12.74
N ARG A 229 -25.70 -1.27 12.88
CA ARG A 229 -26.80 -0.32 13.22
C ARG A 229 -26.62 0.43 14.57
N ARG A 230 -25.38 0.62 15.04
CA ARG A 230 -25.00 1.25 16.31
C ARG A 230 -24.11 2.48 16.13
N LEU A 231 -23.55 2.72 14.94
CA LEU A 231 -22.64 3.85 14.72
C LEU A 231 -23.36 5.15 14.35
N ALA A 232 -24.45 5.12 13.57
CA ALA A 232 -25.26 6.29 13.29
C ALA A 232 -26.75 5.98 13.11
N ALA A 233 -27.59 6.86 13.66
CA ALA A 233 -29.00 7.02 13.29
C ALA A 233 -29.21 8.17 12.28
N SER A 234 -28.16 8.93 11.98
CA SER A 234 -28.15 10.15 11.18
C SER A 234 -28.05 9.90 9.67
N SER A 235 -28.58 10.84 8.88
CA SER A 235 -28.61 10.81 7.42
C SER A 235 -27.19 10.85 6.84
N PHE A 236 -26.74 9.74 6.26
CA PHE A 236 -25.47 9.67 5.56
C PHE A 236 -25.54 10.39 4.21
N ARG A 237 -24.59 11.29 3.93
CA ARG A 237 -24.39 11.86 2.59
C ARG A 237 -23.07 11.33 2.02
N VAL A 238 -23.13 10.28 1.19
CA VAL A 238 -22.15 10.14 0.10
C VAL A 238 -22.37 11.33 -0.81
N GLN A 239 -21.53 12.34 -0.70
CA GLN A 239 -21.56 13.47 -1.61
C GLN A 239 -20.47 13.21 -2.66
N GLN A 240 -20.86 12.85 -3.88
CA GLN A 240 -21.20 13.86 -4.90
C GLN A 240 -21.26 13.24 -6.30
N SER A 241 -20.40 12.31 -6.69
CA SER A 241 -20.29 11.89 -8.10
C SER A 241 -21.59 11.39 -8.73
N THR A 242 -22.34 10.47 -8.10
CA THR A 242 -23.62 9.98 -8.67
C THR A 242 -24.73 11.04 -8.65
N LYS A 243 -24.77 11.91 -7.63
CA LYS A 243 -25.78 12.99 -7.54
C LYS A 243 -25.46 14.11 -8.53
N TYR A 244 -24.20 14.51 -8.65
CA TYR A 244 -23.72 15.48 -9.63
C TYR A 244 -23.77 14.91 -11.04
N HIS A 245 -23.59 13.60 -11.23
CA HIS A 245 -23.84 12.92 -12.50
C HIS A 245 -25.33 12.99 -12.86
N ARG A 246 -26.24 12.60 -11.97
CA ARG A 246 -27.69 12.75 -12.20
C ARG A 246 -28.10 14.20 -12.43
N TRP A 247 -27.49 15.13 -11.69
CA TRP A 247 -27.77 16.55 -11.84
C TRP A 247 -27.20 17.11 -13.15
N ALA A 248 -26.00 16.71 -13.55
CA ALA A 248 -25.41 17.06 -14.84
C ALA A 248 -26.21 16.47 -16.00
N LEU A 249 -26.61 15.20 -15.93
CA LEU A 249 -27.49 14.57 -16.91
C LEU A 249 -28.82 15.33 -17.03
N LYS A 250 -29.42 15.74 -15.90
CA LYS A 250 -30.65 16.54 -15.89
C LYS A 250 -30.43 17.97 -16.40
N HIS A 251 -29.33 18.61 -16.04
CA HIS A 251 -29.02 19.98 -16.43
C HIS A 251 -28.64 20.10 -17.92
N TYR A 252 -28.03 19.06 -18.47
CA TYR A 252 -27.68 18.93 -19.89
C TYR A 252 -28.62 18.01 -20.66
N GLU A 253 -29.81 17.71 -20.14
CA GLU A 253 -30.81 16.87 -20.81
C GLU A 253 -31.19 17.43 -22.19
N ASN A 254 -31.22 18.77 -22.30
CA ASN A 254 -31.46 19.50 -23.54
C ASN A 254 -30.18 19.85 -24.34
N ARG A 255 -29.01 19.38 -23.89
CA ARG A 255 -27.68 19.67 -24.48
C ARG A 255 -26.77 18.43 -24.42
N PRO A 256 -27.17 17.30 -25.04
CA PRO A 256 -26.43 16.04 -24.96
C PRO A 256 -25.01 16.15 -25.53
N GLU A 257 -24.76 17.09 -26.45
CA GLU A 257 -23.44 17.37 -27.02
C GLU A 257 -22.39 17.79 -25.98
N LYS A 258 -22.82 18.31 -24.82
CA LYS A 258 -21.92 18.75 -23.75
C LYS A 258 -21.48 17.64 -22.80
N VAL A 259 -22.04 16.43 -22.93
CA VAL A 259 -21.77 15.28 -22.06
C VAL A 259 -21.31 14.09 -22.90
N LYS A 260 -19.99 13.86 -22.98
CA LYS A 260 -19.42 12.79 -23.80
C LYS A 260 -19.07 11.56 -22.97
N ARG A 261 -19.53 10.38 -23.39
CA ARG A 261 -19.11 9.11 -22.77
C ARG A 261 -17.72 8.74 -23.28
N VAL A 262 -16.75 8.58 -22.38
CA VAL A 262 -15.35 8.25 -22.72
C VAL A 262 -14.97 6.82 -22.36
N ALA A 263 -15.67 6.17 -21.44
CA ALA A 263 -15.53 4.74 -21.15
C ALA A 263 -16.79 4.20 -20.45
N GLU A 264 -16.79 2.89 -20.17
CA GLU A 264 -17.77 2.30 -19.26
C GLU A 264 -17.69 2.99 -17.90
N LYS A 265 -18.76 3.71 -17.52
CA LYS A 265 -18.85 4.56 -16.31
C LYS A 265 -17.95 5.81 -16.28
N LYS A 266 -17.39 6.25 -17.41
CA LYS A 266 -16.59 7.50 -17.46
C LYS A 266 -17.18 8.50 -18.47
N TRP A 267 -17.31 9.75 -18.05
CA TRP A 267 -17.90 10.84 -18.83
C TRP A 267 -17.06 12.11 -18.74
N GLU A 268 -17.10 12.92 -19.80
CA GLU A 268 -16.41 14.19 -19.93
C GLU A 268 -17.42 15.31 -20.20
N LEU A 269 -17.24 16.45 -19.52
CA LEU A 269 -18.11 17.62 -19.63
C LEU A 269 -17.36 18.75 -20.33
N GLN A 270 -17.91 19.26 -21.43
CA GLN A 270 -17.31 20.39 -22.12
C GLN A 270 -17.52 21.67 -21.27
N ARG A 271 -16.43 22.24 -20.77
CA ARG A 271 -16.48 23.49 -19.97
C ARG A 271 -16.88 24.63 -20.89
N LYS A 272 -17.63 25.60 -20.34
CA LYS A 272 -18.02 26.83 -21.04
C LYS A 272 -16.72 27.53 -21.49
N ASP A 273 -16.62 27.87 -22.77
CA ASP A 273 -15.55 28.76 -23.22
C ASP A 273 -15.64 30.03 -22.38
N VAL A 274 -14.51 30.41 -21.78
CA VAL A 274 -14.40 31.67 -21.04
C VAL A 274 -14.54 32.74 -22.11
N ALA A 275 -15.66 33.45 -22.11
CA ALA A 275 -15.82 34.62 -22.96
C ALA A 275 -14.80 35.66 -22.49
N ASP A 276 -13.95 36.11 -23.42
CA ASP A 276 -13.08 37.28 -23.26
C ASP A 276 -13.88 38.54 -22.89
#